data_AF-A0AAD4UCB1-F1
#
_entry.id   AF-A0AAD4UCB1-F1
#
_cell.length_a   1.000
_cell.length_b   1.000
_cell.length_c   1.000
_cell.angle_alpha   90.00
_cell.angle_beta   90.00
_cell.angle_gamma   90.00
#
_symmetry.space_group_name_H-M   'P 1'
#
loop_
_entity.id
_entity.type
_entity.pdbx_description
1 polymer ?
#
loop_
_entity_poly.entity_id
_entity_poly.type
_entity_poly.pdbx_seq_one_letter_code
_entity_poly.pdbx_strand_id
1 'polypeptide(L)'
;MGDGANHLPFFFGNITREEAEDYLVQGGMSDGLYLLRQSRNYLGGFALSVAHDRKAHHYTIERELNGTYAITGGRAHGSPAELCHYHTQELDGLICLLQKPFNRPPGVQPKTGPFEDLKENLIREYVKQTWNLQGQALEQAIISQKPQLEKLIATTAHEKMPWFHGKISRDESEQIVLIGSKTNGKFLIRAKDNGSYALCLLHEGKVLHYRIDKDKTGKLSIPGGKNFDTLWQLVEHYSYKSDGLLRVLTVPCQKIGGQSGNINFRPQLPSSHPGTRTSSGNQVDSSTTFNPYEPDRGPWANEREAQREALPMDTEVYESPYADPEEIRPKEVYLDRKLLTLEDKELGSGNFGTVKKGYYQMKKVVKTVAVKILKNEANDPALKDELLAEANVMQQLDNPYIVRMIGICEAESWMLVMEMAELGPLNKYLQQNRHVKDKNIIELVHQVSMGMKYLEECNFVHRDLAARNVLLVTQHYAKISDFGLSKALRADENYYKAQTHGKWPVKWYAPECINYYKFSSKSDVWSFGVLMWEAFSYGQKPYRGMKGSEVSAMLEKGERMGCPPGCPREMYELMTLCWTYDVENRPGFVAVELRLRNYYYDVVN
;
A
#
# COMPACT_ATOMS: atom_id res chain seq x y z
N MET A 1 -5.69 -17.19 -12.83
CA MET A 1 -5.10 -18.25 -11.98
C MET A 1 -6.04 -18.72 -10.84
N GLY A 2 -7.37 -18.77 -11.05
CA GLY A 2 -8.35 -19.11 -9.99
C GLY A 2 -8.92 -20.53 -10.04
N ASP A 3 -8.48 -21.38 -10.97
CA ASP A 3 -9.24 -22.60 -11.31
C ASP A 3 -9.20 -23.71 -10.25
N GLY A 4 -8.18 -23.70 -9.38
CA GLY A 4 -7.93 -24.80 -8.43
C GLY A 4 -8.99 -24.96 -7.32
N ALA A 5 -9.79 -23.94 -7.01
CA ALA A 5 -10.77 -23.98 -5.90
C ALA A 5 -12.23 -23.74 -6.34
N ASN A 6 -12.47 -23.44 -7.62
CA ASN A 6 -13.82 -23.10 -8.13
C ASN A 6 -14.85 -24.21 -7.91
N HIS A 7 -14.40 -25.47 -7.89
CA HIS A 7 -15.24 -26.65 -7.64
C HIS A 7 -15.70 -26.77 -6.18
N LEU A 8 -15.02 -26.13 -5.22
CA LEU A 8 -15.37 -26.20 -3.80
C LEU A 8 -16.63 -25.36 -3.54
N PRO A 9 -17.70 -25.91 -2.92
CA PRO A 9 -18.95 -25.18 -2.72
C PRO A 9 -18.87 -24.04 -1.70
N PHE A 10 -17.85 -24.03 -0.84
CA PHE A 10 -17.61 -23.01 0.19
C PHE A 10 -16.52 -21.99 -0.20
N PHE A 11 -16.09 -21.98 -1.47
CA PHE A 11 -15.14 -21.01 -2.01
C PHE A 11 -15.84 -19.81 -2.67
N PHE A 12 -15.59 -18.58 -2.20
CA PHE A 12 -16.34 -17.40 -2.65
C PHE A 12 -15.61 -16.53 -3.69
N GLY A 13 -14.37 -16.86 -4.07
CA GLY A 13 -13.57 -15.99 -4.93
C GLY A 13 -13.09 -14.72 -4.22
N ASN A 14 -12.88 -13.64 -4.96
CA ASN A 14 -12.29 -12.38 -4.48
C ASN A 14 -13.32 -11.46 -3.78
N ILE A 15 -14.02 -11.99 -2.76
CA ILE A 15 -14.91 -11.20 -1.89
C ILE A 15 -14.09 -10.43 -0.83
N THR A 16 -14.66 -9.35 -0.30
CA THR A 16 -14.02 -8.56 0.77
C THR A 16 -14.07 -9.30 2.11
N ARG A 17 -13.28 -8.83 3.09
CA ARG A 17 -13.34 -9.32 4.47
C ARG A 17 -14.72 -9.14 5.07
N GLU A 18 -15.32 -7.96 4.92
CA GLU A 18 -16.68 -7.64 5.41
C GLU A 18 -17.75 -8.53 4.76
N GLU A 19 -17.69 -8.77 3.44
CA GLU A 19 -18.60 -9.70 2.75
C GLU A 19 -18.46 -11.14 3.29
N ALA A 20 -17.24 -11.57 3.65
CA ALA A 20 -17.01 -12.88 4.25
C ALA A 20 -17.61 -12.97 5.66
N GLU A 21 -17.47 -11.92 6.46
CA GLU A 21 -18.07 -11.81 7.79
C GLU A 21 -19.61 -11.86 7.70
N ASP A 22 -20.22 -11.13 6.76
CA ASP A 22 -21.66 -11.14 6.50
C ASP A 22 -22.17 -12.55 6.18
N TYR A 23 -21.42 -13.33 5.37
CA TYR A 23 -21.76 -14.72 5.07
C TYR A 23 -21.64 -15.64 6.30
N LEU A 24 -20.63 -15.45 7.16
CA LEU A 24 -20.53 -16.19 8.42
C LEU A 24 -21.68 -15.84 9.38
N VAL A 25 -22.09 -14.57 9.42
CA VAL A 25 -23.29 -14.09 10.14
C VAL A 25 -24.55 -14.75 9.59
N GLN A 26 -24.73 -14.78 8.27
CA GLN A 26 -25.83 -15.47 7.61
C GLN A 26 -25.84 -16.98 7.93
N GLY A 27 -24.66 -17.59 8.08
CA GLY A 27 -24.49 -18.98 8.48
C GLY A 27 -24.70 -19.27 9.97
N GLY A 28 -24.91 -18.24 10.79
CA GLY A 28 -25.26 -18.35 12.20
C GLY A 28 -24.10 -18.22 13.19
N MET A 29 -22.88 -17.90 12.75
CA MET A 29 -21.69 -17.71 13.61
C MET A 29 -21.42 -18.83 14.61
N SER A 30 -21.76 -20.09 14.26
CA SER A 30 -21.42 -21.23 15.10
C SER A 30 -19.91 -21.49 15.06
N ASP A 31 -19.34 -21.88 16.19
CA ASP A 31 -17.91 -22.20 16.28
C ASP A 31 -17.48 -23.24 15.24
N GLY A 32 -16.39 -22.96 14.55
CA GLY A 32 -15.87 -23.80 13.46
C GLY A 32 -16.65 -23.69 12.14
N LEU A 33 -17.61 -22.76 12.02
CA LEU A 33 -18.18 -22.37 10.73
C LEU A 33 -17.11 -21.65 9.92
N TYR A 34 -16.92 -22.02 8.65
CA TYR A 34 -15.87 -21.41 7.84
C TYR A 34 -16.23 -21.25 6.37
N LEU A 35 -15.54 -20.35 5.69
CA LEU A 35 -15.56 -20.24 4.23
C LEU A 35 -14.15 -19.93 3.70
N LEU A 36 -13.94 -20.25 2.42
CA LEU A 36 -12.70 -19.97 1.71
C LEU A 36 -12.93 -18.83 0.72
N ARG A 37 -11.97 -17.93 0.59
CA ARG A 37 -11.98 -16.84 -0.40
C ARG A 37 -10.59 -16.65 -1.01
N GLN A 38 -10.49 -15.92 -2.11
CA GLN A 38 -9.20 -15.61 -2.74
C GLN A 38 -8.46 -14.54 -1.92
N SER A 39 -7.13 -14.60 -1.87
CA SER A 39 -6.35 -13.53 -1.27
C SER A 39 -6.41 -12.26 -2.13
N ARG A 40 -6.50 -11.10 -1.50
CA ARG A 40 -6.58 -9.80 -2.19
C ARG A 40 -5.22 -9.28 -2.68
N ASN A 41 -4.17 -10.10 -2.64
CA ASN A 41 -2.80 -9.73 -3.02
C ASN A 41 -2.38 -10.15 -4.45
N TYR A 42 -3.28 -10.75 -5.25
CA TYR A 42 -3.02 -11.28 -6.60
C TYR A 42 -1.92 -12.35 -6.72
N LEU A 43 -1.37 -12.85 -5.61
CA LEU A 43 -0.29 -13.86 -5.62
C LEU A 43 -0.80 -15.31 -5.78
N GLY A 44 -2.05 -15.49 -6.20
CA GLY A 44 -2.67 -16.81 -6.35
C GLY A 44 -2.89 -17.56 -5.03
N GLY A 45 -2.89 -16.86 -3.90
CA GLY A 45 -3.20 -17.40 -2.58
C GLY A 45 -4.70 -17.37 -2.26
N PHE A 46 -5.02 -17.78 -1.04
CA PHE A 46 -6.38 -17.83 -0.50
C PHE A 46 -6.45 -17.14 0.87
N ALA A 47 -7.65 -16.97 1.39
CA ALA A 47 -7.88 -16.63 2.78
C ALA A 47 -8.99 -17.52 3.35
N LEU A 48 -8.75 -18.07 4.53
CA LEU A 48 -9.71 -18.86 5.29
C LEU A 48 -10.36 -17.95 6.34
N SER A 49 -11.69 -17.88 6.36
CA SER A 49 -12.46 -17.10 7.33
C SER A 49 -13.25 -18.06 8.22
N VAL A 50 -13.06 -17.99 9.54
CA VAL A 50 -13.58 -18.95 10.53
C VAL A 50 -14.32 -18.21 11.64
N ALA A 51 -15.51 -18.68 12.02
CA ALA A 51 -16.24 -18.17 13.17
C ALA A 51 -15.85 -18.92 14.46
N HIS A 52 -15.60 -18.17 15.52
CA HIS A 52 -15.41 -18.69 16.87
C HIS A 52 -15.77 -17.60 17.89
N ASP A 53 -16.47 -17.95 18.97
CA ASP A 53 -16.89 -17.00 20.01
C ASP A 53 -17.64 -15.78 19.45
N ARG A 54 -18.48 -16.01 18.43
CA ARG A 54 -19.22 -14.98 17.68
C ARG A 54 -18.34 -13.90 17.03
N LYS A 55 -17.07 -14.19 16.76
CA LYS A 55 -16.14 -13.35 16.01
C LYS A 55 -15.64 -14.10 14.78
N ALA A 56 -15.31 -13.35 13.74
CA ALA A 56 -14.64 -13.89 12.55
C ALA A 56 -13.13 -13.77 12.70
N HIS A 57 -12.43 -14.83 12.33
CA HIS A 57 -10.98 -14.94 12.30
C HIS A 57 -10.54 -15.22 10.87
N HIS A 58 -9.54 -14.48 10.38
CA HIS A 58 -9.09 -14.58 8.99
C HIS A 58 -7.63 -14.99 8.94
N TYR A 59 -7.33 -15.99 8.11
CA TYR A 59 -6.00 -16.55 7.94
C TYR A 59 -5.61 -16.47 6.47
N THR A 60 -4.49 -15.83 6.18
CA THR A 60 -3.94 -15.82 4.83
C THR A 60 -3.29 -17.18 4.53
N ILE A 61 -3.66 -17.76 3.40
CA ILE A 61 -3.07 -18.97 2.84
C ILE A 61 -2.19 -18.53 1.68
N GLU A 62 -0.88 -18.71 1.83
CA GLU A 62 0.11 -18.36 0.84
C GLU A 62 0.35 -19.54 -0.10
N ARG A 63 0.65 -19.24 -1.37
CA ARG A 63 1.06 -20.23 -2.36
C ARG A 63 2.58 -20.24 -2.42
N GLU A 64 3.16 -21.38 -2.11
CA GLU A 64 4.60 -21.63 -2.10
C GLU A 64 5.15 -21.75 -3.54
N LEU A 65 6.47 -21.58 -3.70
CA LEU A 65 7.15 -21.67 -5.00
C LEU A 65 6.99 -23.05 -5.67
N ASN A 66 6.91 -24.12 -4.87
CA ASN A 66 6.67 -25.48 -5.35
C ASN A 66 5.18 -25.74 -5.71
N GLY A 67 4.32 -24.73 -5.58
CA GLY A 67 2.89 -24.80 -5.89
C GLY A 67 1.99 -25.30 -4.76
N THR A 68 2.55 -25.64 -3.59
CA THR A 68 1.80 -26.01 -2.37
C THR A 68 1.21 -24.77 -1.66
N TYR A 69 0.38 -24.99 -0.65
CA TYR A 69 -0.33 -23.95 0.09
C TYR A 69 -0.13 -24.10 1.59
N ALA A 70 0.16 -23.01 2.29
CA ALA A 70 0.33 -23.01 3.74
C ALA A 70 -0.28 -21.75 4.36
N ILE A 71 -0.80 -21.88 5.58
CA ILE A 71 -0.99 -20.72 6.46
C ILE A 71 0.38 -20.37 7.02
N THR A 72 0.73 -19.08 7.11
CA THR A 72 2.09 -18.64 7.49
C THR A 72 2.58 -19.35 8.76
N GLY A 73 3.68 -20.11 8.64
CA GLY A 73 4.29 -20.86 9.75
C GLY A 73 3.71 -22.25 10.03
N GLY A 74 2.67 -22.66 9.29
CA GLY A 74 2.05 -23.99 9.37
C GLY A 74 2.54 -24.95 8.29
N ARG A 75 1.94 -26.14 8.24
CA ARG A 75 2.25 -27.18 7.26
C ARG A 75 1.86 -26.77 5.83
N ALA A 76 2.64 -27.21 4.85
CA ALA A 76 2.33 -27.07 3.42
C ALA A 76 1.44 -28.22 2.92
N HIS A 77 0.47 -27.90 2.06
CA HIS A 77 -0.55 -28.80 1.51
C HIS A 77 -0.60 -28.73 -0.02
N GLY A 78 -0.95 -29.82 -0.70
CA GLY A 78 -0.99 -29.87 -2.16
C GLY A 78 -2.12 -29.04 -2.78
N SER A 79 -3.19 -28.79 -2.03
CA SER A 79 -4.32 -27.96 -2.46
C SER A 79 -5.02 -27.25 -1.30
N PRO A 80 -5.82 -26.19 -1.58
CA PRO A 80 -6.65 -25.55 -0.56
C PRO A 80 -7.69 -26.50 0.05
N ALA A 81 -8.15 -27.49 -0.73
CA ALA A 81 -9.08 -28.51 -0.26
C ALA A 81 -8.43 -29.42 0.79
N GLU A 82 -7.19 -29.88 0.52
CA GLU A 82 -6.40 -30.67 1.46
C GLU A 82 -6.08 -29.88 2.73
N LEU A 83 -5.72 -28.59 2.59
CA LEU A 83 -5.49 -27.70 3.73
C LEU A 83 -6.74 -27.58 4.61
N CYS A 84 -7.90 -27.32 4.01
CA CYS A 84 -9.15 -27.25 4.77
C CYS A 84 -9.47 -28.59 5.44
N HIS A 85 -9.23 -29.73 4.77
CA HIS A 85 -9.46 -31.05 5.34
C HIS A 85 -8.55 -31.32 6.54
N TYR A 86 -7.26 -30.99 6.44
CA TYR A 86 -6.31 -31.13 7.54
C TYR A 86 -6.77 -30.37 8.80
N HIS A 87 -7.23 -29.13 8.61
CA HIS A 87 -7.69 -28.30 9.72
C HIS A 87 -9.08 -28.67 10.29
N THR A 88 -9.74 -29.71 9.76
CA THR A 88 -10.88 -30.34 10.46
C THR A 88 -10.44 -31.24 11.61
N GLN A 89 -9.16 -31.63 11.64
CA GLN A 89 -8.59 -32.57 12.61
C GLN A 89 -7.49 -31.95 13.46
N GLU A 90 -6.69 -31.05 12.87
CA GLU A 90 -5.54 -30.43 13.54
C GLU A 90 -5.66 -28.90 13.57
N LEU A 91 -5.34 -28.28 14.71
CA LEU A 91 -5.41 -26.81 14.82
C LEU A 91 -4.29 -26.13 14.03
N ASP A 92 -3.04 -26.56 14.23
CA ASP A 92 -1.82 -26.01 13.60
C ASP A 92 -1.82 -24.47 13.46
N GLY A 93 -2.15 -23.78 14.57
CA GLY A 93 -2.20 -22.31 14.64
C GLY A 93 -3.58 -21.67 14.42
N LEU A 94 -4.61 -22.43 14.03
CA LEU A 94 -5.99 -21.94 13.98
C LEU A 94 -6.58 -21.78 15.39
N ILE A 95 -7.57 -20.87 15.51
CA ILE A 95 -8.27 -20.61 16.77
C ILE A 95 -9.16 -21.79 17.20
N CYS A 96 -9.74 -22.51 16.24
CA CYS A 96 -10.58 -23.68 16.46
C CYS A 96 -10.53 -24.60 15.22
N LEU A 97 -10.97 -25.85 15.39
CA LEU A 97 -11.07 -26.80 14.28
C LEU A 97 -12.19 -26.39 13.31
N LEU A 98 -11.96 -26.65 12.02
CA LEU A 98 -12.98 -26.46 11.00
C LEU A 98 -14.06 -27.53 11.14
N GLN A 99 -15.29 -27.11 11.41
CA GLN A 99 -16.41 -28.03 11.65
C GLN A 99 -17.42 -28.01 10.51
N LYS A 100 -17.83 -26.83 10.05
CA LYS A 100 -18.93 -26.69 9.10
C LYS A 100 -18.57 -25.70 7.98
N PRO A 101 -18.49 -26.15 6.72
CA PRO A 101 -18.35 -25.21 5.61
C PRO A 101 -19.64 -24.41 5.42
N PHE A 102 -19.52 -23.10 5.26
CA PHE A 102 -20.58 -22.23 4.74
C PHE A 102 -20.55 -22.30 3.22
N ASN A 103 -21.48 -23.05 2.63
CA ASN A 103 -21.59 -23.17 1.18
C ASN A 103 -22.20 -21.90 0.59
N ARG A 104 -21.75 -21.54 -0.63
CA ARG A 104 -22.33 -20.43 -1.40
C ARG A 104 -23.85 -20.56 -1.49
N PRO A 105 -24.61 -19.49 -1.21
CA PRO A 105 -26.04 -19.48 -1.42
C PRO A 105 -26.41 -19.75 -2.90
N PRO A 106 -27.62 -20.25 -3.18
CA PRO A 106 -28.09 -20.44 -4.56
C PRO A 106 -27.97 -19.14 -5.39
N GLY A 107 -27.45 -19.25 -6.61
CA GLY A 107 -27.25 -18.10 -7.51
C GLY A 107 -25.94 -17.33 -7.31
N VAL A 108 -25.17 -17.64 -6.27
CA VAL A 108 -23.85 -17.05 -6.02
C VAL A 108 -22.76 -17.95 -6.62
N GLN A 109 -22.06 -17.43 -7.62
CA GLN A 109 -20.84 -18.06 -8.16
C GLN A 109 -19.61 -17.50 -7.43
N PRO A 110 -18.45 -18.21 -7.45
CA PRO A 110 -17.21 -17.62 -7.00
C PRO A 110 -16.95 -16.30 -7.72
N LYS A 111 -16.60 -15.25 -6.98
CA LYS A 111 -16.21 -13.95 -7.54
C LYS A 111 -14.82 -14.03 -8.14
N THR A 112 -14.73 -14.78 -9.22
CA THR A 112 -13.53 -15.07 -10.00
C THR A 112 -13.89 -14.92 -11.47
N GLY A 113 -13.00 -14.38 -12.29
CA GLY A 113 -13.25 -14.34 -13.73
C GLY A 113 -12.56 -13.18 -14.43
N PRO A 114 -12.84 -12.99 -15.74
CA PRO A 114 -12.13 -12.04 -16.58
C PRO A 114 -12.19 -10.60 -16.10
N PHE A 115 -13.26 -10.21 -15.39
CA PHE A 115 -13.38 -8.88 -14.80
C PHE A 115 -12.38 -8.66 -13.65
N GLU A 116 -12.15 -9.66 -12.80
CA GLU A 116 -11.15 -9.59 -11.73
C GLU A 116 -9.73 -9.61 -12.30
N ASP A 117 -9.47 -10.44 -13.32
CA ASP A 117 -8.18 -10.48 -14.03
C ASP A 117 -7.88 -9.14 -14.75
N LEU A 118 -8.92 -8.42 -15.19
CA LEU A 118 -8.80 -7.12 -15.82
C LEU A 118 -8.40 -6.01 -14.83
N LYS A 119 -8.81 -6.10 -13.55
CA LYS A 119 -8.56 -5.04 -12.54
C LYS A 119 -7.07 -4.72 -12.40
N GLU A 120 -6.23 -5.73 -12.31
CA GLU A 120 -4.78 -5.55 -12.15
C GLU A 120 -4.16 -4.77 -13.32
N ASN A 121 -4.51 -5.15 -14.55
CA ASN A 121 -4.04 -4.47 -15.75
C ASN A 121 -4.57 -3.04 -15.84
N LEU A 122 -5.83 -2.80 -15.44
CA LEU A 122 -6.40 -1.45 -15.40
C LEU A 122 -5.67 -0.55 -14.39
N ILE A 123 -5.38 -1.05 -13.18
CA ILE A 123 -4.62 -0.31 -12.16
C ILE A 123 -3.24 0.05 -12.72
N ARG A 124 -2.54 -0.91 -13.30
CA ARG A 124 -1.19 -0.72 -13.85
C ARG A 124 -1.17 0.33 -14.95
N GLU A 125 -2.10 0.24 -15.91
CA GLU A 125 -2.21 1.21 -17.00
C GLU A 125 -2.67 2.59 -16.50
N TYR A 126 -3.58 2.63 -15.52
CA TYR A 126 -4.00 3.88 -14.90
C TYR A 126 -2.82 4.60 -14.24
N VAL A 127 -1.98 3.89 -13.47
CA VAL A 127 -0.81 4.49 -12.83
C VAL A 127 0.21 4.98 -13.86
N LYS A 128 0.52 4.15 -14.86
CA LYS A 128 1.42 4.52 -15.96
C LYS A 128 0.97 5.80 -16.67
N GLN A 129 -0.32 5.95 -16.95
CA GLN A 129 -0.79 7.06 -17.78
C GLN A 129 -1.09 8.32 -16.97
N THR A 130 -1.47 8.18 -15.71
CA THR A 130 -1.73 9.31 -14.81
C THR A 130 -0.43 9.99 -14.40
N TRP A 131 0.56 9.21 -13.95
CA TRP A 131 1.81 9.73 -13.39
C TRP A 131 3.05 9.46 -14.25
N ASN A 132 2.91 8.86 -15.44
CA ASN A 132 4.02 8.50 -16.34
C ASN A 132 5.08 7.58 -15.72
N LEU A 133 4.69 6.76 -14.73
CA LEU A 133 5.61 5.94 -13.96
C LEU A 133 6.00 4.65 -14.68
N GLN A 134 7.24 4.24 -14.46
CA GLN A 134 7.82 3.03 -15.05
C GLN A 134 8.71 2.28 -14.05
N GLY A 135 9.10 1.05 -14.39
CA GLY A 135 10.04 0.24 -13.61
C GLY A 135 9.65 0.08 -12.14
N GLN A 136 10.62 0.17 -11.24
CA GLN A 136 10.37 0.02 -9.80
C GLN A 136 9.46 1.10 -9.23
N ALA A 137 9.53 2.35 -9.72
CA ALA A 137 8.65 3.42 -9.24
C ALA A 137 7.16 3.09 -9.46
N LEU A 138 6.83 2.47 -10.60
CA LEU A 138 5.51 1.95 -10.90
C LEU A 138 5.12 0.79 -9.98
N GLU A 139 5.98 -0.21 -9.78
CA GLU A 139 5.65 -1.35 -8.92
C GLU A 139 5.43 -0.92 -7.47
N GLN A 140 6.28 -0.04 -6.95
CA GLN A 140 6.17 0.50 -5.59
C GLN A 140 4.88 1.32 -5.41
N ALA A 141 4.38 1.96 -6.48
CA ALA A 141 3.13 2.70 -6.48
C ALA A 141 1.95 1.75 -6.28
N ILE A 142 1.92 0.72 -7.13
CA ILE A 142 0.85 -0.26 -7.17
C ILE A 142 0.82 -1.02 -5.84
N ILE A 143 1.99 -1.43 -5.31
CA ILE A 143 2.06 -2.18 -4.06
C ILE A 143 1.54 -1.36 -2.86
N SER A 144 1.86 -0.08 -2.76
CA SER A 144 1.40 0.74 -1.61
C SER A 144 -0.05 1.20 -1.76
N GLN A 145 -0.46 1.53 -2.98
CA GLN A 145 -1.71 2.27 -3.23
C GLN A 145 -2.80 1.41 -3.88
N LYS A 146 -2.62 0.09 -3.97
CA LYS A 146 -3.60 -0.80 -4.62
C LYS A 146 -5.04 -0.57 -4.14
N PRO A 147 -5.36 -0.50 -2.83
CA PRO A 147 -6.75 -0.27 -2.39
C PRO A 147 -7.33 1.06 -2.91
N GLN A 148 -6.55 2.13 -2.82
CA GLN A 148 -6.94 3.46 -3.29
C GLN A 148 -7.10 3.48 -4.82
N LEU A 149 -6.21 2.80 -5.54
CA LEU A 149 -6.25 2.66 -6.99
C LEU A 149 -7.47 1.85 -7.45
N GLU A 150 -7.84 0.77 -6.74
CA GLU A 150 -9.08 0.02 -6.98
C GLU A 150 -10.31 0.93 -6.89
N LYS A 151 -10.36 1.79 -5.86
CA LYS A 151 -11.43 2.78 -5.69
C LYS A 151 -11.42 3.84 -6.79
N LEU A 152 -10.24 4.34 -7.17
CA LEU A 152 -10.09 5.32 -8.25
C LEU A 152 -10.59 4.75 -9.58
N ILE A 153 -10.12 3.56 -9.99
CA ILE A 153 -10.58 2.96 -11.25
C ILE A 153 -12.09 2.71 -11.26
N ALA A 154 -12.68 2.34 -10.12
CA ALA A 154 -14.12 2.14 -9.99
C ALA A 154 -14.93 3.43 -10.17
N THR A 155 -14.31 4.58 -9.89
CA THR A 155 -14.88 5.92 -10.08
C THR A 155 -14.50 6.57 -11.42
N THR A 156 -13.47 6.08 -12.10
CA THR A 156 -13.12 6.56 -13.45
C THR A 156 -14.23 6.25 -14.46
N ALA A 157 -14.45 7.18 -15.40
CA ALA A 157 -15.56 7.12 -16.34
C ALA A 157 -15.67 5.75 -17.03
N HIS A 158 -16.82 5.10 -16.84
CA HIS A 158 -17.20 3.83 -17.48
C HIS A 158 -16.96 3.83 -19.00
N GLU A 159 -16.94 5.00 -19.63
CA GLU A 159 -16.63 5.24 -21.04
C GLU A 159 -15.32 4.60 -21.51
N LYS A 160 -14.32 4.53 -20.63
CA LYS A 160 -13.00 3.97 -20.93
C LYS A 160 -12.93 2.45 -20.77
N MET A 161 -13.94 1.85 -20.17
CA MET A 161 -13.92 0.43 -19.87
C MET A 161 -14.05 -0.41 -21.14
N PRO A 162 -13.37 -1.56 -21.23
CA PRO A 162 -13.39 -2.40 -22.44
C PRO A 162 -14.80 -2.94 -22.73
N TRP A 163 -15.60 -3.17 -21.69
CA TRP A 163 -16.99 -3.61 -21.80
C TRP A 163 -17.98 -2.51 -22.19
N PHE A 164 -17.59 -1.23 -22.20
CA PHE A 164 -18.48 -0.13 -22.56
C PHE A 164 -18.27 0.36 -24.00
N HIS A 165 -19.28 0.20 -24.85
CA HIS A 165 -19.18 0.42 -26.30
C HIS A 165 -19.80 1.75 -26.76
N GLY A 166 -20.11 2.66 -25.83
CA GLY A 166 -20.66 3.98 -26.18
C GLY A 166 -22.03 3.89 -26.84
N LYS A 167 -22.31 4.79 -27.79
CA LYS A 167 -23.61 4.93 -28.46
C LYS A 167 -23.72 4.04 -29.72
N ILE A 168 -23.64 2.73 -29.54
CA ILE A 168 -23.96 1.77 -30.61
C ILE A 168 -25.44 1.39 -30.61
N SER A 169 -25.98 1.07 -31.79
CA SER A 169 -27.35 0.61 -31.96
C SER A 169 -27.56 -0.79 -31.36
N ARG A 170 -28.83 -1.19 -31.25
CA ARG A 170 -29.18 -2.55 -30.78
C ARG A 170 -28.63 -3.61 -31.73
N ASP A 171 -28.79 -3.41 -33.04
CA ASP A 171 -28.38 -4.38 -34.05
C ASP A 171 -26.86 -4.51 -34.12
N GLU A 172 -26.13 -3.39 -34.06
CA GLU A 172 -24.65 -3.42 -33.96
C GLU A 172 -24.19 -4.15 -32.70
N SER A 173 -24.84 -3.91 -31.55
CA SER A 173 -24.49 -4.61 -30.31
C SER A 173 -24.72 -6.12 -30.40
N GLU A 174 -25.77 -6.54 -31.08
CA GLU A 174 -26.07 -7.96 -31.28
C GLU A 174 -25.02 -8.63 -32.18
N GLN A 175 -24.62 -7.96 -33.27
CA GLN A 175 -23.54 -8.44 -34.14
C GLN A 175 -22.21 -8.55 -33.39
N ILE A 176 -21.80 -7.53 -32.63
CA ILE A 176 -20.56 -7.55 -31.85
C ILE A 176 -20.52 -8.71 -30.85
N VAL A 177 -21.65 -8.94 -30.15
CA VAL A 177 -21.75 -10.05 -29.19
C VAL A 177 -21.66 -11.40 -29.90
N LEU A 178 -22.25 -11.54 -31.10
CA LEU A 178 -22.25 -12.79 -31.88
C LEU A 178 -20.95 -13.07 -32.64
N ILE A 179 -20.12 -12.06 -32.91
CA ILE A 179 -18.83 -12.21 -33.60
C ILE A 179 -17.83 -13.04 -32.78
N GLY A 180 -17.13 -13.98 -33.42
CA GLY A 180 -16.09 -14.79 -32.80
C GLY A 180 -16.64 -15.93 -31.93
N SER A 181 -15.92 -16.27 -30.86
CA SER A 181 -16.32 -17.37 -29.95
C SER A 181 -17.61 -17.04 -29.20
N LYS A 182 -18.59 -17.95 -29.27
CA LYS A 182 -19.90 -17.84 -28.59
C LYS A 182 -19.84 -18.27 -27.12
N THR A 183 -18.91 -17.68 -26.38
CA THR A 183 -18.71 -17.98 -24.97
C THR A 183 -19.90 -17.50 -24.14
N ASN A 184 -20.55 -18.40 -23.42
CA ASN A 184 -21.66 -18.07 -22.53
C ASN A 184 -21.25 -16.99 -21.51
N GLY A 185 -22.08 -15.97 -21.34
CA GLY A 185 -21.79 -14.82 -20.47
C GLY A 185 -21.01 -13.68 -21.15
N LYS A 186 -20.61 -13.84 -22.43
CA LYS A 186 -19.98 -12.76 -23.22
C LYS A 186 -20.91 -11.55 -23.25
N PHE A 187 -20.40 -10.37 -22.93
CA PHE A 187 -21.25 -9.20 -22.73
C PHE A 187 -20.65 -7.87 -23.19
N LEU A 188 -21.51 -6.87 -23.33
CA LEU A 188 -21.14 -5.46 -23.46
C LEU A 188 -22.22 -4.55 -22.87
N ILE A 189 -21.87 -3.31 -22.53
CA ILE A 189 -22.80 -2.25 -22.16
C ILE A 189 -22.73 -1.15 -23.20
N ARG A 190 -23.90 -0.64 -23.61
CA ARG A 190 -24.03 0.49 -24.54
C ARG A 190 -24.91 1.58 -23.94
N ALA A 191 -24.62 2.82 -24.29
CA ALA A 191 -25.45 3.97 -23.95
C ALA A 191 -26.73 3.99 -24.80
N LYS A 192 -27.82 4.41 -24.16
CA LYS A 192 -29.07 4.82 -24.81
C LYS A 192 -29.25 6.32 -24.60
N ASP A 193 -30.31 6.88 -25.18
CA ASP A 193 -30.66 8.27 -24.94
C ASP A 193 -31.08 8.51 -23.48
N ASN A 194 -30.86 9.72 -22.98
CA ASN A 194 -31.26 10.20 -21.64
C ASN A 194 -30.61 9.51 -20.43
N GLY A 195 -29.37 8.99 -20.56
CA GLY A 195 -28.62 8.41 -19.44
C GLY A 195 -29.10 7.02 -19.00
N SER A 196 -29.91 6.36 -19.84
CA SER A 196 -30.22 4.93 -19.77
C SER A 196 -29.17 4.13 -20.54
N TYR A 197 -28.99 2.85 -20.18
CA TYR A 197 -28.03 1.95 -20.81
C TYR A 197 -28.70 0.61 -21.18
N ALA A 198 -28.03 -0.19 -22.00
CA ALA A 198 -28.40 -1.57 -22.24
C ALA A 198 -27.20 -2.50 -22.02
N LEU A 199 -27.40 -3.52 -21.19
CA LEU A 199 -26.52 -4.65 -21.03
C LEU A 199 -26.93 -5.73 -22.05
N CYS A 200 -26.00 -6.09 -22.93
CA CYS A 200 -26.20 -7.14 -23.93
C CYS A 200 -25.40 -8.37 -23.50
N LEU A 201 -26.07 -9.51 -23.32
CA LEU A 201 -25.51 -10.71 -22.70
C LEU A 201 -25.76 -11.95 -23.59
N LEU A 202 -24.70 -12.69 -23.93
CA LEU A 202 -24.81 -13.93 -24.67
C LEU A 202 -25.18 -15.10 -23.77
N HIS A 203 -26.24 -15.83 -24.12
CA HIS A 203 -26.60 -17.10 -23.52
C HIS A 203 -27.09 -18.09 -24.57
N GLU A 204 -26.44 -19.26 -24.63
CA GLU A 204 -26.82 -20.37 -25.53
C GLU A 204 -26.97 -19.92 -26.98
N GLY A 205 -26.03 -19.08 -27.43
CA GLY A 205 -26.00 -18.55 -28.79
C GLY A 205 -27.02 -17.43 -29.09
N LYS A 206 -27.81 -16.99 -28.10
CA LYS A 206 -28.78 -15.89 -28.20
C LYS A 206 -28.32 -14.67 -27.40
N VAL A 207 -28.58 -13.47 -27.92
CA VAL A 207 -28.28 -12.21 -27.24
C VAL A 207 -29.49 -11.73 -26.45
N LEU A 208 -29.31 -11.56 -25.14
CA LEU A 208 -30.29 -11.01 -24.22
C LEU A 208 -29.99 -9.53 -24.00
N HIS A 209 -31.01 -8.68 -24.02
CA HIS A 209 -30.87 -7.24 -23.79
C HIS A 209 -31.59 -6.83 -22.50
N TYR A 210 -30.80 -6.49 -21.48
CA TYR A 210 -31.28 -5.96 -20.22
C TYR A 210 -31.18 -4.44 -20.24
N ARG A 211 -32.29 -3.76 -19.90
CA ARG A 211 -32.28 -2.31 -19.74
C ARG A 211 -31.63 -1.98 -18.40
N ILE A 212 -30.78 -0.96 -18.37
CA ILE A 212 -30.25 -0.38 -17.13
C ILE A 212 -30.74 1.06 -17.09
N ASP A 213 -31.54 1.39 -16.08
CA ASP A 213 -32.10 2.72 -15.93
C ASP A 213 -31.49 3.42 -14.72
N LYS A 214 -31.46 4.74 -14.79
CA LYS A 214 -31.07 5.60 -13.68
C LYS A 214 -32.33 6.02 -12.93
N ASP A 215 -32.37 5.77 -11.62
CA ASP A 215 -33.48 6.21 -10.77
C ASP A 215 -33.38 7.71 -10.42
N LYS A 216 -34.37 8.22 -9.69
CA LYS A 216 -34.42 9.63 -9.27
C LYS A 216 -33.25 10.04 -8.36
N THR A 217 -32.61 9.08 -7.70
CA THR A 217 -31.44 9.30 -6.83
C THR A 217 -30.12 9.23 -7.59
N GLY A 218 -30.17 8.93 -8.89
CA GLY A 218 -28.99 8.79 -9.74
C GLY A 218 -28.40 7.39 -9.77
N LYS A 219 -29.00 6.41 -9.07
CA LYS A 219 -28.52 5.03 -9.02
C LYS A 219 -28.98 4.23 -10.23
N LEU A 220 -28.16 3.28 -10.66
CA LEU A 220 -28.33 2.43 -11.82
C LEU A 220 -28.83 1.07 -11.40
N SER A 221 -29.83 0.53 -12.09
CA SER A 221 -30.31 -0.84 -11.86
C SER A 221 -30.92 -1.45 -13.12
N ILE A 222 -30.96 -2.79 -13.16
CA ILE A 222 -31.84 -3.52 -14.09
C ILE A 222 -33.25 -3.59 -13.48
N PRO A 223 -34.31 -3.82 -14.27
CA PRO A 223 -35.67 -3.98 -13.74
C PRO A 223 -35.75 -5.03 -12.62
N GLY A 224 -36.18 -4.59 -11.44
CA GLY A 224 -36.31 -5.46 -10.25
C GLY A 224 -35.00 -5.88 -9.60
N GLY A 225 -33.86 -5.34 -10.05
CA GLY A 225 -32.53 -5.66 -9.53
C GLY A 225 -32.02 -4.69 -8.46
N LYS A 226 -30.81 -4.95 -7.98
CA LYS A 226 -30.09 -4.10 -7.01
C LYS A 226 -29.71 -2.74 -7.64
N ASN A 227 -29.69 -1.70 -6.80
CA ASN A 227 -29.26 -0.35 -7.18
C ASN A 227 -27.74 -0.17 -6.96
N PHE A 228 -27.07 0.46 -7.92
CA PHE A 228 -25.63 0.71 -7.93
C PHE A 228 -25.34 2.20 -8.20
N ASP A 229 -24.24 2.74 -7.68
CA ASP A 229 -23.87 4.13 -7.94
C ASP A 229 -23.15 4.28 -9.29
N THR A 230 -22.46 3.23 -9.76
CA THR A 230 -21.72 3.24 -11.03
C THR A 230 -21.94 1.99 -11.88
N LEU A 231 -21.74 2.10 -13.19
CA LEU A 231 -21.75 0.93 -14.09
C LEU A 231 -20.65 -0.08 -13.74
N TRP A 232 -19.54 0.37 -13.15
CA TRP A 232 -18.48 -0.52 -12.68
C TRP A 232 -18.98 -1.46 -11.59
N GLN A 233 -19.62 -0.92 -10.54
CA GLN A 233 -20.19 -1.72 -9.45
C GLN A 233 -21.26 -2.68 -9.96
N LEU A 234 -22.05 -2.25 -10.95
CA LEU A 234 -23.06 -3.08 -11.60
C LEU A 234 -22.42 -4.29 -12.31
N VAL A 235 -21.39 -4.05 -13.14
CA VAL A 235 -20.68 -5.13 -13.85
C VAL A 235 -20.01 -6.07 -12.84
N GLU A 236 -19.35 -5.52 -11.83
CA GLU A 236 -18.70 -6.30 -10.77
C GLU A 236 -19.69 -7.24 -10.07
N HIS A 237 -20.88 -6.75 -9.70
CA HIS A 237 -21.92 -7.56 -9.06
C HIS A 237 -22.40 -8.68 -9.98
N TYR A 238 -22.78 -8.33 -11.22
CA TYR A 238 -23.35 -9.29 -12.16
C TYR A 238 -22.33 -10.28 -12.73
N SER A 239 -21.03 -10.06 -12.55
CA SER A 239 -19.99 -11.04 -12.87
C SER A 239 -19.96 -12.26 -11.95
N TYR A 240 -20.61 -12.22 -10.78
CA TYR A 240 -20.64 -13.38 -9.86
C TYR A 240 -22.00 -13.67 -9.22
N LYS A 241 -22.92 -12.70 -9.18
CA LYS A 241 -24.32 -12.88 -8.79
C LYS A 241 -25.22 -12.62 -9.98
N SER A 242 -26.02 -13.60 -10.40
CA SER A 242 -26.88 -13.39 -11.58
C SER A 242 -28.07 -12.47 -11.28
N ASP A 243 -28.67 -12.54 -10.08
CA ASP A 243 -29.69 -11.60 -9.55
C ASP A 243 -30.63 -10.98 -10.60
N GLY A 244 -31.46 -11.80 -11.26
CA GLY A 244 -32.41 -11.36 -12.29
C GLY A 244 -31.87 -11.44 -13.73
N LEU A 245 -30.55 -11.57 -13.91
CA LEU A 245 -29.96 -12.06 -15.15
C LEU A 245 -30.09 -13.58 -15.25
N LEU A 246 -30.12 -14.08 -16.48
CA LEU A 246 -30.17 -15.51 -16.75
C LEU A 246 -28.86 -16.22 -16.40
N ARG A 247 -27.74 -15.48 -16.42
CA ARG A 247 -26.41 -15.93 -16.00
C ARG A 247 -25.51 -14.76 -15.65
N VAL A 248 -24.38 -15.08 -15.03
CA VAL A 248 -23.33 -14.11 -14.73
C VAL A 248 -22.62 -13.61 -15.98
N LEU A 249 -22.06 -12.41 -15.88
CA LEU A 249 -21.20 -11.79 -16.90
C LEU A 249 -19.81 -12.43 -16.88
N THR A 250 -19.26 -12.77 -18.05
CA THR A 250 -17.94 -13.41 -18.16
C THR A 250 -16.95 -12.54 -18.93
N VAL A 251 -16.86 -12.70 -20.25
CA VAL A 251 -15.84 -12.06 -21.10
C VAL A 251 -16.42 -10.79 -21.74
N PRO A 252 -15.75 -9.62 -21.61
CA PRO A 252 -16.18 -8.41 -22.30
C PRO A 252 -15.97 -8.52 -23.82
N CYS A 253 -16.88 -7.96 -24.61
CA CYS A 253 -16.71 -7.89 -26.06
C CYS A 253 -15.59 -6.91 -26.44
N GLN A 254 -14.80 -7.26 -27.46
CA GLN A 254 -13.79 -6.37 -28.03
C GLN A 254 -14.43 -5.22 -28.80
N LYS A 255 -13.94 -3.99 -28.62
CA LYS A 255 -14.42 -2.80 -29.36
C LYS A 255 -13.96 -2.86 -30.82
N ILE A 256 -14.86 -2.53 -31.76
CA ILE A 256 -14.53 -2.44 -33.19
C ILE A 256 -13.58 -1.24 -33.41
N GLY A 257 -12.43 -1.48 -34.06
CA GLY A 257 -11.46 -0.43 -34.41
C GLY A 257 -10.45 -0.05 -33.33
N GLY A 258 -10.48 -0.69 -32.15
CA GLY A 258 -9.45 -0.50 -31.12
C GLY A 258 -8.21 -1.34 -31.41
N GLN A 259 -7.03 -0.72 -31.44
CA GLN A 259 -5.77 -1.47 -31.33
C GLN A 259 -5.86 -2.38 -30.10
N SER A 260 -5.60 -3.67 -30.28
CA SER A 260 -5.41 -4.59 -29.16
C SER A 260 -4.35 -4.02 -28.23
N GLY A 261 -4.72 -3.60 -27.02
CA GLY A 261 -3.77 -3.47 -25.91
C GLY A 261 -3.83 -2.21 -25.04
N ASN A 262 -4.15 -1.01 -25.54
CA ASN A 262 -3.97 0.22 -24.74
C ASN A 262 -5.28 0.95 -24.44
N ILE A 263 -5.77 0.80 -23.20
CA ILE A 263 -6.84 1.65 -22.64
C ILE A 263 -6.21 2.99 -22.29
N ASN A 264 -6.51 4.06 -23.06
CA ASN A 264 -5.99 5.40 -22.82
C ASN A 264 -6.80 6.14 -21.73
N PHE A 265 -6.46 5.91 -20.48
CA PHE A 265 -6.72 6.81 -19.37
C PHE A 265 -5.94 8.13 -19.57
N ARG A 266 -6.52 9.13 -20.23
CA ARG A 266 -6.25 10.55 -19.89
C ARG A 266 -7.11 10.93 -18.67
N PRO A 267 -6.67 10.76 -17.43
CA PRO A 267 -7.48 11.16 -16.28
C PRO A 267 -7.51 12.69 -16.22
N GLN A 268 -8.55 13.28 -15.63
CA GLN A 268 -8.37 14.62 -15.08
C GLN A 268 -7.33 14.47 -13.96
N LEU A 269 -6.20 15.16 -14.11
CA LEU A 269 -5.15 15.13 -13.10
C LEU A 269 -5.74 15.64 -11.77
N PRO A 270 -5.47 14.96 -10.64
CA PRO A 270 -5.80 15.51 -9.32
C PRO A 270 -5.31 16.94 -9.20
N SER A 271 -6.04 17.81 -8.48
CA SER A 271 -5.64 19.20 -8.26
C SER A 271 -4.27 19.33 -7.56
N SER A 272 -3.82 18.27 -6.89
CA SER A 272 -2.51 18.14 -6.25
C SER A 272 -1.39 17.66 -7.19
N HIS A 273 -1.71 17.16 -8.39
CA HIS A 273 -0.75 16.49 -9.27
C HIS A 273 0.38 17.43 -9.77
N PRO A 274 1.64 17.00 -9.83
CA PRO A 274 2.78 17.88 -10.18
C PRO A 274 2.62 18.60 -11.53
N GLY A 275 2.06 17.91 -12.53
CA GLY A 275 1.81 18.47 -13.87
C GLY A 275 0.72 19.56 -13.95
N THR A 276 -0.04 19.82 -12.88
CA THR A 276 -1.05 20.89 -12.87
C THR A 276 -0.49 22.26 -12.48
N ARG A 277 0.74 22.32 -11.96
CA ARG A 277 1.39 23.56 -11.49
C ARG A 277 2.09 24.37 -12.58
N THR A 278 2.13 23.89 -13.83
CA THR A 278 2.76 24.61 -14.94
C THR A 278 1.73 25.36 -15.79
N SER A 279 1.39 26.58 -15.39
CA SER A 279 1.00 27.75 -16.23
C SER A 279 0.16 28.77 -15.46
N SER A 280 0.75 29.44 -14.47
CA SER A 280 0.20 30.71 -13.99
C SER A 280 0.61 31.83 -14.95
N GLY A 281 0.00 31.82 -16.13
CA GLY A 281 -0.11 32.97 -17.03
C GLY A 281 -1.58 33.36 -17.08
N ASN A 282 -1.90 34.54 -16.55
CA ASN A 282 -3.23 35.15 -16.47
C ASN A 282 -4.25 34.70 -17.52
N GLN A 283 -5.30 33.99 -17.10
CA GLN A 283 -6.65 34.16 -17.63
C GLN A 283 -7.67 33.67 -16.60
N VAL A 284 -8.38 34.64 -15.99
CA VAL A 284 -9.56 34.40 -15.18
C VAL A 284 -10.69 34.10 -16.16
N ASP A 285 -11.11 32.85 -16.27
CA ASP A 285 -12.33 32.51 -16.99
C ASP A 285 -13.46 32.25 -15.99
N SER A 286 -14.43 33.17 -15.99
CA SER A 286 -15.56 33.21 -15.08
C SER A 286 -16.62 32.19 -15.50
N SER A 287 -16.65 31.02 -14.85
CA SER A 287 -17.87 30.18 -14.78
C SER A 287 -17.81 29.18 -13.62
N THR A 288 -17.74 29.68 -12.39
CA THR A 288 -17.99 28.86 -11.19
C THR A 288 -19.48 28.63 -11.02
N THR A 289 -19.91 27.38 -11.19
CA THR A 289 -21.22 26.92 -10.73
C THR A 289 -21.15 26.75 -9.21
N PHE A 290 -21.82 27.66 -8.48
CA PHE A 290 -21.96 27.63 -7.02
C PHE A 290 -22.68 26.35 -6.57
N ASN A 291 -22.07 25.57 -5.68
CA ASN A 291 -22.72 24.47 -4.97
C ASN A 291 -23.11 24.97 -3.56
N PRO A 292 -24.40 25.16 -3.24
CA PRO A 292 -24.84 25.92 -2.06
C PRO A 292 -24.87 25.14 -0.73
N TYR A 293 -24.04 24.09 -0.56
CA TYR A 293 -24.05 23.25 0.64
C TYR A 293 -22.70 23.08 1.35
N GLU A 294 -21.67 23.84 0.99
CA GLU A 294 -20.42 23.87 1.78
C GLU A 294 -20.42 25.06 2.77
N PRO A 295 -20.08 24.85 4.06
CA PRO A 295 -19.85 25.95 4.97
C PRO A 295 -18.61 26.74 4.53
N ASP A 296 -18.77 28.05 4.45
CA ASP A 296 -17.81 29.05 3.95
C ASP A 296 -16.41 28.89 4.59
N ARG A 297 -15.52 28.13 3.93
CA ARG A 297 -14.09 28.04 4.23
C ARG A 297 -13.34 28.58 3.03
N GLY A 298 -12.54 29.62 3.23
CA GLY A 298 -11.90 30.35 2.12
C GLY A 298 -11.02 29.47 1.21
N PRO A 299 -10.79 29.86 -0.05
CA PRO A 299 -10.16 29.01 -1.08
C PRO A 299 -8.79 28.43 -0.71
N TRP A 300 -8.01 29.17 0.09
CA TRP A 300 -6.64 28.80 0.48
C TRP A 300 -6.58 27.74 1.60
N ALA A 301 -7.66 27.56 2.37
CA ALA A 301 -7.72 26.49 3.36
C ALA A 301 -7.88 25.13 2.66
N ASN A 302 -8.71 25.07 1.61
CA ASN A 302 -8.99 23.86 0.85
C ASN A 302 -7.75 23.33 0.10
N GLU A 303 -6.89 24.19 -0.46
CA GLU A 303 -5.68 23.74 -1.16
C GLU A 303 -4.63 23.13 -0.23
N ARG A 304 -4.45 23.68 0.98
CA ARG A 304 -3.49 23.14 1.96
C ARG A 304 -3.97 21.83 2.56
N GLU A 305 -5.28 21.69 2.76
CA GLU A 305 -5.88 20.45 3.25
C GLU A 305 -5.81 19.36 2.16
N ALA A 306 -6.11 19.70 0.89
CA ALA A 306 -5.96 18.80 -0.26
C ALA A 306 -4.51 18.31 -0.47
N GLN A 307 -3.50 19.17 -0.26
CA GLN A 307 -2.09 18.75 -0.36
C GLN A 307 -1.66 17.83 0.79
N ARG A 308 -2.28 17.95 1.98
CA ARG A 308 -1.98 17.08 3.14
C ARG A 308 -2.55 15.67 2.99
N GLU A 309 -3.59 15.52 2.18
CA GLU A 309 -4.24 14.23 1.91
C GLU A 309 -3.87 13.64 0.54
N ALA A 310 -2.95 14.27 -0.19
CA ALA A 310 -2.52 13.82 -1.51
C ALA A 310 -1.92 12.40 -1.46
N LEU A 311 -2.16 11.63 -2.54
CA LEU A 311 -1.52 10.33 -2.75
C LEU A 311 -0.01 10.50 -2.86
N PRO A 312 0.81 9.48 -2.52
CA PRO A 312 2.25 9.57 -2.63
C PRO A 312 2.72 10.08 -4.01
N MET A 313 2.11 9.56 -5.07
CA MET A 313 2.42 9.81 -6.48
C MET A 313 2.10 11.24 -6.94
N ASP A 314 1.21 11.94 -6.22
CA ASP A 314 0.86 13.34 -6.49
C ASP A 314 1.91 14.31 -5.92
N THR A 315 2.93 13.81 -5.23
CA THR A 315 3.98 14.64 -4.63
C THR A 315 5.26 14.66 -5.48
N GLU A 316 5.97 15.79 -5.44
CA GLU A 316 7.24 15.99 -6.17
C GLU A 316 8.43 15.17 -5.61
N VAL A 317 8.23 14.43 -4.52
CA VAL A 317 9.26 13.62 -3.84
C VAL A 317 9.02 12.12 -3.98
N TYR A 318 7.99 11.71 -4.73
CA TYR A 318 7.79 10.29 -5.01
C TYR A 318 8.91 9.72 -5.87
N GLU A 319 9.15 10.33 -7.03
CA GLU A 319 10.30 10.02 -7.88
C GLU A 319 11.56 10.75 -7.42
N SER A 320 12.71 10.19 -7.79
CA SER A 320 14.00 10.82 -7.57
C SER A 320 14.06 12.20 -8.26
N PRO A 321 14.73 13.21 -7.68
CA PRO A 321 14.98 14.47 -8.37
C PRO A 321 15.71 14.32 -9.72
N TYR A 322 16.37 13.18 -9.93
CA TYR A 322 17.11 12.86 -11.15
C TYR A 322 16.34 11.90 -12.08
N ALA A 323 15.01 11.76 -11.90
CA ALA A 323 14.17 10.97 -12.79
C ALA A 323 13.92 11.67 -14.14
N ASP A 324 13.95 13.01 -14.19
CA ASP A 324 13.97 13.76 -15.45
C ASP A 324 15.34 13.57 -16.14
N PRO A 325 15.41 12.96 -17.34
CA PRO A 325 16.67 12.77 -18.06
C PRO A 325 17.40 14.07 -18.41
N GLU A 326 16.70 15.21 -18.41
CA GLU A 326 17.31 16.52 -18.64
C GLU A 326 18.01 17.09 -17.39
N GLU A 327 17.69 16.59 -16.20
CA GLU A 327 18.36 16.93 -14.94
C GLU A 327 19.68 16.15 -14.82
N ILE A 328 20.72 16.85 -14.38
CA ILE A 328 22.08 16.29 -14.35
C ILE A 328 22.32 15.68 -12.96
N ARG A 329 22.40 14.35 -12.90
CA ARG A 329 22.87 13.68 -11.69
C ARG A 329 24.35 14.03 -11.45
N PRO A 330 24.74 14.53 -10.27
CA PRO A 330 26.14 14.82 -9.97
C PRO A 330 26.96 13.52 -10.05
N LYS A 331 28.19 13.62 -10.57
CA LYS A 331 29.10 12.47 -10.73
C LYS A 331 29.67 11.97 -9.40
N GLU A 332 29.67 12.83 -8.40
CA GLU A 332 30.19 12.59 -7.06
C GLU A 332 29.13 12.99 -6.04
N VAL A 333 29.34 12.61 -4.79
CA VAL A 333 28.42 12.91 -3.68
C VAL A 333 28.34 14.41 -3.34
N TYR A 334 29.34 15.19 -3.72
CA TYR A 334 29.43 16.63 -3.42
C TYR A 334 28.48 17.47 -4.28
N LEU A 335 27.84 18.45 -3.63
CA LEU A 335 26.99 19.47 -4.24
C LEU A 335 27.68 20.84 -4.19
N ASP A 336 27.33 21.72 -5.13
CA ASP A 336 27.82 23.09 -5.12
C ASP A 336 27.07 23.92 -4.06
N ARG A 337 27.79 24.33 -3.01
CA ARG A 337 27.26 25.17 -1.93
C ARG A 337 26.63 26.47 -2.43
N LYS A 338 27.07 27.01 -3.59
CA LYS A 338 26.51 28.24 -4.20
C LYS A 338 25.08 28.05 -4.71
N LEU A 339 24.69 26.82 -5.00
CA LEU A 339 23.35 26.46 -5.45
C LEU A 339 22.39 26.20 -4.28
N LEU A 340 22.88 26.22 -3.04
CA LEU A 340 22.09 25.94 -1.84
C LEU A 340 21.81 27.22 -1.04
N THR A 341 20.53 27.49 -0.78
CA THR A 341 20.09 28.56 0.13
C THR A 341 19.38 27.95 1.33
N LEU A 342 19.65 28.42 2.55
CA LEU A 342 19.05 27.90 3.79
C LEU A 342 18.13 28.96 4.40
N GLU A 343 17.00 28.51 4.96
CA GLU A 343 16.20 29.36 5.85
C GLU A 343 16.84 29.47 7.23
N ASP A 344 16.61 30.60 7.91
CA ASP A 344 17.16 30.81 9.25
C ASP A 344 16.54 29.87 10.29
N LYS A 345 15.23 29.61 10.16
CA LYS A 345 14.45 28.82 11.11
C LYS A 345 14.81 27.34 11.05
N GLU A 346 15.10 26.76 12.21
CA GLU A 346 15.30 25.33 12.35
C GLU A 346 13.97 24.56 12.28
N LEU A 347 13.98 23.44 11.56
CA LEU A 347 12.90 22.45 11.54
C LEU A 347 12.98 21.54 12.78
N GLY A 348 14.19 21.28 13.25
CA GLY A 348 14.45 20.50 14.45
C GLY A 348 15.93 20.25 14.67
N SER A 349 16.27 19.70 15.82
CA SER A 349 17.64 19.32 16.17
C SER A 349 17.68 17.97 16.88
N GLY A 350 18.80 17.28 16.77
CA GLY A 350 19.01 15.95 17.31
C GLY A 350 20.46 15.69 17.72
N ASN A 351 20.77 14.42 18.00
CA ASN A 351 22.10 14.04 18.45
C ASN A 351 23.19 14.36 17.42
N PHE A 352 22.85 14.27 16.13
CA PHE A 352 23.78 14.37 15.01
C PHE A 352 23.87 15.77 14.38
N GLY A 353 23.01 16.72 14.77
CA GLY A 353 23.00 18.04 14.15
C GLY A 353 21.66 18.76 14.21
N THR A 354 21.60 19.88 13.50
CA THR A 354 20.42 20.72 13.31
C THR A 354 19.90 20.58 11.88
N VAL A 355 18.59 20.53 11.71
CA VAL A 355 17.94 20.43 10.39
C VAL A 355 17.27 21.76 10.06
N LYS A 356 17.57 22.29 8.87
CA LYS A 356 16.97 23.51 8.33
C LYS A 356 16.26 23.22 7.01
N LYS A 357 15.24 24.02 6.69
CA LYS A 357 14.67 24.05 5.35
C LYS A 357 15.64 24.78 4.42
N GLY A 358 15.71 24.35 3.17
CA GLY A 358 16.53 25.00 2.17
C GLY A 358 15.98 24.82 0.76
N TYR A 359 16.68 25.43 -0.18
CA TYR A 359 16.36 25.46 -1.60
C TYR A 359 17.62 25.17 -2.39
N TYR A 360 17.57 24.11 -3.19
CA TYR A 360 18.68 23.70 -4.05
C TYR A 360 18.35 24.00 -5.51
N GLN A 361 19.14 24.87 -6.15
CA GLN A 361 18.99 25.22 -7.54
C GLN A 361 19.45 24.06 -8.44
N MET A 362 18.49 23.42 -9.12
CA MET A 362 18.74 22.44 -10.17
C MET A 362 18.67 23.11 -11.55
N LYS A 363 18.81 22.35 -12.64
CA LYS A 363 18.88 22.92 -13.98
C LYS A 363 17.54 23.54 -14.41
N LYS A 364 16.42 22.87 -14.11
CA LYS A 364 15.08 23.32 -14.52
C LYS A 364 14.25 23.88 -13.38
N VAL A 365 14.53 23.46 -12.15
CA VAL A 365 13.70 23.77 -10.97
C VAL A 365 14.53 24.20 -9.76
N VAL A 366 13.90 24.92 -8.83
CA VAL A 366 14.42 25.11 -7.48
C VAL A 366 13.76 24.06 -6.59
N LYS A 367 14.54 23.08 -6.13
CA LYS A 367 14.01 21.99 -5.30
C LYS A 367 14.01 22.40 -3.83
N THR A 368 12.87 22.23 -3.16
CA THR A 368 12.81 22.37 -1.69
C THR A 368 13.48 21.16 -1.04
N VAL A 369 14.39 21.42 -0.11
CA VAL A 369 15.23 20.40 0.55
C VAL A 369 15.23 20.56 2.07
N ALA A 370 15.51 19.47 2.77
CA ALA A 370 15.88 19.49 4.18
C ALA A 370 17.40 19.34 4.29
N VAL A 371 18.05 20.20 5.05
CA VAL A 371 19.51 20.22 5.19
C VAL A 371 19.88 19.94 6.63
N LYS A 372 20.54 18.81 6.86
CA LYS A 372 21.08 18.44 8.17
C LYS A 372 22.51 18.93 8.27
N ILE A 373 22.74 19.93 9.10
CA ILE A 373 24.04 20.49 9.41
C ILE A 373 24.64 19.65 10.54
N LEU A 374 25.70 18.91 10.24
CA LEU A 374 26.38 18.05 11.21
C LEU A 374 27.14 18.88 12.23
N LYS A 375 27.26 18.36 13.45
CA LYS A 375 28.01 19.05 14.52
C LYS A 375 29.52 19.03 14.25
N ASN A 376 30.25 19.95 14.90
CA ASN A 376 31.68 20.14 14.72
C ASN A 376 32.53 18.89 14.95
N GLU A 377 32.08 17.94 15.78
CA GLU A 377 32.77 16.67 15.99
C GLU A 377 32.89 15.84 14.70
N ALA A 378 32.01 16.03 13.72
CA ALA A 378 32.08 15.39 12.42
C ALA A 378 33.16 16.00 11.49
N ASN A 379 33.77 17.13 11.86
CA ASN A 379 34.87 17.74 11.12
C ASN A 379 36.24 17.13 11.47
N ASP A 380 36.27 16.12 12.36
CA ASP A 380 37.48 15.35 12.64
C ASP A 380 37.99 14.68 11.36
N PRO A 381 39.23 14.95 10.90
CA PRO A 381 39.81 14.32 9.73
C PRO A 381 39.78 12.79 9.79
N ALA A 382 39.80 12.19 10.98
CA ALA A 382 39.72 10.74 11.16
C ALA A 382 38.35 10.15 10.78
N LEU A 383 37.27 10.97 10.79
CA LEU A 383 35.91 10.54 10.47
C LEU A 383 35.52 10.84 9.01
N LYS A 384 36.33 11.61 8.27
CA LYS A 384 36.01 12.06 6.92
C LYS A 384 35.83 10.91 5.93
N ASP A 385 36.75 9.95 5.91
CA ASP A 385 36.71 8.84 4.95
C ASP A 385 35.51 7.91 5.19
N GLU A 386 35.18 7.63 6.45
CA GLU A 386 34.00 6.82 6.81
C GLU A 386 32.70 7.56 6.46
N LEU A 387 32.61 8.86 6.78
CA LEU A 387 31.46 9.70 6.43
C LEU A 387 31.23 9.75 4.91
N LEU A 388 32.29 9.95 4.13
CA LEU A 388 32.20 9.98 2.67
C LEU A 388 31.82 8.63 2.08
N ALA A 389 32.38 7.54 2.61
CA ALA A 389 32.02 6.19 2.18
C ALA A 389 30.52 5.92 2.43
N GLU A 390 30.01 6.26 3.61
CA GLU A 390 28.59 6.11 3.96
C GLU A 390 27.70 7.03 3.10
N ALA A 391 28.10 8.29 2.89
CA ALA A 391 27.36 9.23 2.05
C ALA A 391 27.26 8.73 0.60
N ASN A 392 28.33 8.17 0.03
CA ASN A 392 28.31 7.61 -1.32
C ASN A 392 27.33 6.44 -1.44
N VAL A 393 27.23 5.57 -0.43
CA VAL A 393 26.23 4.49 -0.43
C VAL A 393 24.82 5.06 -0.28
N MET A 394 24.62 5.99 0.64
CA MET A 394 23.32 6.63 0.87
C MET A 394 22.77 7.36 -0.36
N GLN A 395 23.63 7.94 -1.20
CA GLN A 395 23.22 8.63 -2.43
C GLN A 395 22.70 7.66 -3.50
N GLN A 396 23.15 6.40 -3.46
CA GLN A 396 22.72 5.36 -4.40
C GLN A 396 21.35 4.77 -4.05
N LEU A 397 20.92 4.93 -2.81
CA LEU A 397 19.62 4.45 -2.35
C LEU A 397 18.50 5.29 -3.00
N ASP A 398 17.67 4.63 -3.80
CA ASP A 398 16.58 5.23 -4.54
C ASP A 398 15.30 4.38 -4.37
N ASN A 399 14.49 4.78 -3.38
CA ASN A 399 13.17 4.21 -3.16
C ASN A 399 12.19 5.31 -2.73
N PRO A 400 10.91 5.24 -3.15
CA PRO A 400 9.94 6.26 -2.77
C PRO A 400 9.74 6.38 -1.26
N TYR A 401 9.90 5.31 -0.48
CA TYR A 401 9.60 5.27 0.95
C TYR A 401 10.81 5.53 1.84
N ILE A 402 11.88 6.09 1.27
CA ILE A 402 13.02 6.65 2.00
C ILE A 402 13.16 8.14 1.68
N VAL A 403 13.68 8.91 2.62
CA VAL A 403 14.13 10.28 2.40
C VAL A 403 15.44 10.18 1.63
N ARG A 404 15.39 10.43 0.33
CA ARG A 404 16.60 10.30 -0.50
C ARG A 404 17.63 11.36 -0.11
N MET A 405 18.88 10.94 -0.13
CA MET A 405 20.02 11.83 0.03
C MET A 405 20.43 12.36 -1.35
N ILE A 406 20.32 13.67 -1.55
CA ILE A 406 20.60 14.33 -2.83
C ILE A 406 22.12 14.45 -3.01
N GLY A 407 22.80 14.87 -1.95
CA GLY A 407 24.25 14.95 -1.88
C GLY A 407 24.70 15.64 -0.59
N ILE A 408 25.99 15.95 -0.52
CA ILE A 408 26.61 16.61 0.63
C ILE A 408 27.25 17.94 0.24
N CYS A 409 27.27 18.91 1.15
CA CYS A 409 28.09 20.11 1.02
C CYS A 409 29.16 20.11 2.10
N GLU A 410 30.43 20.27 1.71
CA GLU A 410 31.54 20.59 2.62
C GLU A 410 31.75 22.11 2.56
N ALA A 411 31.31 22.83 3.60
CA ALA A 411 31.38 24.29 3.66
C ALA A 411 31.70 24.76 5.09
N GLU A 412 30.92 25.68 5.67
CA GLU A 412 31.07 26.09 7.07
C GLU A 412 30.92 24.91 8.06
N SER A 413 30.22 23.87 7.66
CA SER A 413 30.08 22.58 8.34
C SER A 413 29.71 21.53 7.28
N TRP A 414 29.85 20.25 7.60
CA TRP A 414 29.29 19.19 6.75
C TRP A 414 27.77 19.28 6.74
N MET A 415 27.18 19.28 5.54
CA MET A 415 25.75 19.35 5.35
C MET A 415 25.26 18.16 4.53
N LEU A 416 24.23 17.48 5.01
CA LEU A 416 23.52 16.45 4.24
C LEU A 416 22.27 17.09 3.62
N VAL A 417 22.20 17.15 2.30
CA VAL A 417 21.06 17.71 1.56
C VAL A 417 20.11 16.57 1.19
N MET A 418 18.86 16.66 1.65
CA MET A 418 17.88 15.57 1.60
C MET A 418 16.54 16.05 1.05
N GLU A 419 15.70 15.10 0.63
CA GLU A 419 14.30 15.39 0.32
C GLU A 419 13.55 15.99 1.52
N MET A 420 12.61 16.88 1.23
CA MET A 420 11.76 17.50 2.25
C MET A 420 10.53 16.63 2.56
N ALA A 421 10.23 16.48 3.85
CA ALA A 421 9.00 15.85 4.36
C ALA A 421 8.37 16.78 5.42
N GLU A 422 7.46 17.65 4.97
CA GLU A 422 7.07 18.85 5.73
C GLU A 422 6.19 18.59 6.96
N LEU A 423 5.49 17.45 7.04
CA LEU A 423 4.63 17.14 8.18
C LEU A 423 5.43 16.61 9.38
N GLY A 424 6.73 16.40 9.22
CA GLY A 424 7.63 16.01 10.30
C GLY A 424 7.43 14.57 10.76
N PRO A 425 7.89 14.22 11.98
CA PRO A 425 7.99 12.82 12.39
C PRO A 425 6.64 12.21 12.80
N LEU A 426 6.45 10.94 12.43
CA LEU A 426 5.23 10.15 12.62
C LEU A 426 4.73 10.18 14.06
N ASN A 427 5.63 10.02 15.05
CA ASN A 427 5.23 10.00 16.45
C ASN A 427 4.59 11.33 16.91
N LYS A 428 5.16 12.48 16.54
CA LYS A 428 4.58 13.79 16.88
C LYS A 428 3.30 14.04 16.11
N TYR A 429 3.27 13.65 14.83
CA TYR A 429 2.09 13.80 13.99
C TYR A 429 0.88 13.04 14.57
N LEU A 430 1.05 11.77 14.94
CA LEU A 430 -0.03 10.96 15.52
C LEU A 430 -0.45 11.44 16.92
N GLN A 431 0.47 11.99 17.71
CA GLN A 431 0.11 12.63 18.99
C GLN A 431 -0.82 13.83 18.79
N GLN A 432 -0.58 14.63 17.76
CA GLN A 432 -1.34 15.83 17.42
C GLN A 432 -2.64 15.52 16.66
N ASN A 433 -2.68 14.40 15.92
CA ASN A 433 -3.77 14.03 15.02
C ASN A 433 -4.39 12.68 15.42
N ARG A 434 -4.97 12.61 16.62
CA ARG A 434 -5.62 11.39 17.15
C ARG A 434 -6.83 10.90 16.34
N HIS A 435 -7.33 11.72 15.42
CA HIS A 435 -8.42 11.37 14.50
C HIS A 435 -7.96 10.47 13.34
N VAL A 436 -6.65 10.34 13.11
CA VAL A 436 -6.09 9.42 12.12
C VAL A 436 -6.54 8.00 12.45
N LYS A 437 -7.15 7.34 11.46
CA LYS A 437 -7.72 6.00 11.63
C LYS A 437 -6.63 4.94 11.62
N ASP A 438 -6.90 3.82 12.27
CA ASP A 438 -6.11 2.59 12.24
C ASP A 438 -5.73 2.16 10.81
N LYS A 439 -6.67 2.20 9.85
CA LYS A 439 -6.44 1.88 8.43
C LYS A 439 -5.36 2.76 7.79
N ASN A 440 -5.28 4.04 8.15
CA ASN A 440 -4.23 4.94 7.67
C ASN A 440 -2.89 4.66 8.37
N ILE A 441 -2.90 4.33 9.66
CA ILE A 441 -1.68 3.91 10.36
C ILE A 441 -1.10 2.65 9.71
N ILE A 442 -1.94 1.67 9.36
CA ILE A 442 -1.56 0.44 8.64
C ILE A 442 -0.89 0.78 7.30
N GLU A 443 -1.47 1.69 6.51
CA GLU A 443 -0.88 2.18 5.25
C GLU A 443 0.52 2.77 5.47
N LEU A 444 0.68 3.65 6.47
CA LEU A 444 1.97 4.29 6.75
C LEU A 444 3.03 3.28 7.20
N VAL A 445 2.71 2.33 8.08
CA VAL A 445 3.68 1.30 8.50
C VAL A 445 3.94 0.27 7.39
N HIS A 446 3.00 0.06 6.46
CA HIS A 446 3.24 -0.74 5.25
C HIS A 446 4.31 -0.08 4.38
N GLN A 447 4.20 1.22 4.11
CA GLN A 447 5.20 1.98 3.36
C GLN A 447 6.58 1.93 4.04
N VAL A 448 6.64 2.02 5.37
CA VAL A 448 7.90 1.83 6.12
C VAL A 448 8.45 0.41 5.92
N SER A 449 7.62 -0.64 5.94
CA SER A 449 8.09 -2.00 5.68
C SER A 449 8.62 -2.18 4.25
N MET A 450 8.04 -1.49 3.25
CA MET A 450 8.52 -1.49 1.87
C MET A 450 9.88 -0.81 1.73
N GLY A 451 10.06 0.35 2.38
CA GLY A 451 11.36 1.03 2.42
C GLY A 451 12.43 0.19 3.13
N MET A 452 12.09 -0.46 4.25
CA MET A 452 13.02 -1.33 4.97
C MET A 452 13.37 -2.62 4.22
N LYS A 453 12.42 -3.20 3.47
CA LYS A 453 12.69 -4.30 2.55
C LYS A 453 13.70 -3.90 1.48
N TYR A 454 13.53 -2.72 0.89
CA TYR A 454 14.49 -2.18 -0.06
C TYR A 454 15.90 -1.98 0.55
N LEU A 455 15.98 -1.46 1.77
CA LEU A 455 17.27 -1.32 2.48
C LEU A 455 17.92 -2.68 2.77
N GLU A 456 17.12 -3.69 3.16
CA GLU A 456 17.59 -5.07 3.35
C GLU A 456 18.15 -5.65 2.03
N GLU A 457 17.46 -5.47 0.91
CA GLU A 457 17.91 -5.89 -0.43
C GLU A 457 19.20 -5.18 -0.86
N CYS A 458 19.44 -3.96 -0.38
CA CYS A 458 20.66 -3.19 -0.60
C CYS A 458 21.78 -3.51 0.42
N ASN A 459 21.59 -4.48 1.32
CA ASN A 459 22.52 -4.78 2.43
C ASN A 459 22.85 -3.55 3.29
N PHE A 460 21.86 -2.71 3.53
CA PHE A 460 22.00 -1.45 4.26
C PHE A 460 21.25 -1.51 5.60
N VAL A 461 21.98 -1.44 6.71
CA VAL A 461 21.39 -1.54 8.05
C VAL A 461 21.11 -0.13 8.61
N HIS A 462 19.87 0.13 8.99
CA HIS A 462 19.42 1.45 9.44
C HIS A 462 19.96 1.79 10.83
N ARG A 463 19.89 0.87 11.80
CA ARG A 463 20.42 1.00 13.18
C ARG A 463 19.73 2.02 14.09
N ASP A 464 18.77 2.79 13.59
CA ASP A 464 17.98 3.75 14.37
C ASP A 464 16.53 3.85 13.88
N LEU A 465 15.96 2.74 13.40
CA LEU A 465 14.58 2.73 12.93
C LEU A 465 13.62 2.98 14.11
N ALA A 466 12.86 4.07 14.05
CA ALA A 466 11.93 4.48 15.09
C ALA A 466 10.90 5.47 14.52
N ALA A 467 9.76 5.67 15.19
CA ALA A 467 8.73 6.60 14.72
C ALA A 467 9.18 8.08 14.68
N ARG A 468 10.27 8.43 15.37
CA ARG A 468 10.93 9.76 15.26
C ARG A 468 11.68 9.94 13.92
N ASN A 469 12.06 8.84 13.28
CA ASN A 469 12.85 8.79 12.06
C ASN A 469 11.99 8.35 10.86
N VAL A 470 10.67 8.24 11.03
CA VAL A 470 9.71 8.18 9.92
C VAL A 470 9.12 9.56 9.76
N LEU A 471 9.36 10.22 8.63
CA LEU A 471 8.84 11.54 8.31
C LEU A 471 7.66 11.43 7.36
N LEU A 472 6.67 12.31 7.54
CA LEU A 472 5.49 12.36 6.70
C LEU A 472 5.62 13.47 5.66
N VAL A 473 5.44 13.10 4.40
CA VAL A 473 5.26 14.04 3.29
C VAL A 473 3.80 14.49 3.27
N THR A 474 2.87 13.52 3.34
CA THR A 474 1.42 13.70 3.47
C THR A 474 0.89 12.75 4.55
N GLN A 475 -0.38 12.86 4.92
CA GLN A 475 -1.01 11.91 5.85
C GLN A 475 -1.06 10.47 5.28
N HIS A 476 -0.88 10.31 3.98
CA HIS A 476 -0.87 9.02 3.27
C HIS A 476 0.53 8.67 2.72
N TYR A 477 1.58 9.38 3.11
CA TYR A 477 2.92 9.16 2.59
C TYR A 477 4.04 9.33 3.63
N ALA A 478 4.56 8.19 4.10
CA ALA A 478 5.70 8.08 4.98
C ALA A 478 7.02 7.82 4.24
N LYS A 479 8.10 8.40 4.75
CA LYS A 479 9.48 8.17 4.32
C LYS A 479 10.39 7.89 5.53
N ILE A 480 11.22 6.88 5.41
CA ILE A 480 12.27 6.55 6.40
C ILE A 480 13.41 7.56 6.27
N SER A 481 13.92 8.06 7.38
CA SER A 481 14.93 9.11 7.44
C SER A 481 16.01 8.81 8.49
N ASP A 482 16.98 9.71 8.57
CA ASP A 482 18.06 9.70 9.56
C ASP A 482 18.92 8.44 9.55
N PHE A 483 19.66 8.28 8.45
CA PHE A 483 20.70 7.27 8.31
C PHE A 483 22.01 7.63 9.06
N GLY A 484 21.98 8.60 9.98
CA GLY A 484 23.20 9.09 10.66
C GLY A 484 23.86 8.10 11.62
N LEU A 485 23.25 6.94 11.83
CA LEU A 485 23.84 5.77 12.50
C LEU A 485 23.90 4.55 11.59
N SER A 486 23.46 4.66 10.35
CA SER A 486 23.37 3.53 9.43
C SER A 486 24.74 3.08 8.96
N LYS A 487 24.82 1.87 8.43
CA LYS A 487 26.08 1.34 7.89
C LYS A 487 25.80 0.36 6.76
N ALA A 488 26.58 0.50 5.69
CA ALA A 488 26.62 -0.50 4.62
C ALA A 488 27.36 -1.75 5.10
N LEU A 489 26.82 -2.93 4.83
CA LEU A 489 27.52 -4.19 5.06
C LEU A 489 28.39 -4.54 3.86
N ARG A 490 29.53 -5.17 4.11
CA ARG A 490 30.33 -5.78 3.04
C ARG A 490 29.61 -7.01 2.51
N ALA A 491 29.85 -7.38 1.25
CA ALA A 491 29.13 -8.47 0.59
C ALA A 491 29.28 -9.84 1.29
N ASP A 492 30.32 -10.02 2.11
CA ASP A 492 30.61 -11.21 2.90
C ASP A 492 30.17 -11.11 4.38
N GLU A 493 29.60 -9.99 4.81
CA GLU A 493 29.19 -9.73 6.19
C GLU A 493 27.67 -9.71 6.36
N ASN A 494 27.15 -10.55 7.26
CA ASN A 494 25.72 -10.58 7.58
C ASN A 494 25.33 -9.64 8.74
N TYR A 495 26.31 -9.03 9.41
CA TYR A 495 26.09 -8.10 10.51
C TYR A 495 27.28 -7.15 10.68
N TYR A 496 27.02 -5.95 11.17
CA TYR A 496 28.01 -4.98 11.62
C TYR A 496 28.23 -5.11 13.13
N LYS A 497 29.49 -5.13 13.59
CA LYS A 497 29.84 -5.08 15.01
C LYS A 497 30.42 -3.73 15.38
N ALA A 498 29.72 -2.95 16.19
CA ALA A 498 30.21 -1.63 16.61
C ALA A 498 31.42 -1.76 17.57
N GLN A 499 32.40 -0.87 17.43
CA GLN A 499 33.63 -0.88 18.23
C GLN A 499 33.54 -0.07 19.55
N THR A 500 32.52 0.78 19.73
CA THR A 500 32.40 1.69 20.88
C THR A 500 31.00 1.72 21.53
N HIS A 501 30.97 1.99 22.84
CA HIS A 501 29.77 2.17 23.66
C HIS A 501 29.25 3.63 23.58
N GLY A 502 28.61 4.02 22.47
CA GLY A 502 27.96 5.34 22.31
C GLY A 502 26.66 5.53 23.11
N LYS A 503 26.04 6.72 23.00
CA LYS A 503 24.68 7.00 23.52
C LYS A 503 23.64 6.33 22.62
N TRP A 504 23.36 5.06 22.88
CA TRP A 504 22.46 4.24 22.07
C TRP A 504 20.99 4.35 22.50
N PRO A 505 20.03 4.38 21.55
CA PRO A 505 18.60 4.34 21.84
C PRO A 505 18.13 2.92 22.19
N VAL A 506 18.58 2.41 23.34
CA VAL A 506 18.43 1.01 23.80
C VAL A 506 17.00 0.46 23.68
N LYS A 507 15.97 1.29 23.84
CA LYS A 507 14.56 0.86 23.78
C LYS A 507 14.10 0.34 22.41
N TRP A 508 14.79 0.69 21.34
CA TRP A 508 14.50 0.18 19.99
C TRP A 508 15.40 -0.99 19.63
N TYR A 509 16.44 -1.26 20.41
CA TYR A 509 17.48 -2.21 20.03
C TYR A 509 17.07 -3.64 20.35
N ALA A 510 17.42 -4.52 19.41
CA ALA A 510 17.30 -5.94 19.61
C ALA A 510 18.28 -6.41 20.70
N PRO A 511 17.99 -7.52 21.41
CA PRO A 511 18.86 -8.03 22.48
C PRO A 511 20.31 -8.24 22.03
N GLU A 512 20.54 -8.72 20.81
CA GLU A 512 21.89 -8.91 20.26
C GLU A 512 22.66 -7.61 20.00
N CYS A 513 21.95 -6.50 19.74
CA CYS A 513 22.56 -5.18 19.64
C CYS A 513 23.00 -4.67 21.02
N ILE A 514 22.15 -4.89 22.04
CA ILE A 514 22.42 -4.44 23.41
C ILE A 514 23.60 -5.21 24.02
N ASN A 515 23.59 -6.53 23.84
CA ASN A 515 24.53 -7.44 24.50
C ASN A 515 25.86 -7.58 23.75
N TYR A 516 25.82 -7.56 22.41
CA TYR A 516 26.97 -7.92 21.57
C TYR A 516 27.33 -6.87 20.52
N TYR A 517 26.61 -5.74 20.46
CA TYR A 517 26.79 -4.69 19.48
C TYR A 517 26.68 -5.17 18.02
N LYS A 518 25.89 -6.23 17.79
CA LYS A 518 25.66 -6.80 16.46
C LYS A 518 24.42 -6.16 15.84
N PHE A 519 24.61 -5.45 14.72
CA PHE A 519 23.56 -4.80 13.95
C PHE A 519 23.38 -5.48 12.59
N SER A 520 22.15 -5.80 12.23
CA SER A 520 21.79 -6.42 10.96
C SER A 520 20.37 -6.02 10.55
N SER A 521 19.94 -6.36 9.34
CA SER A 521 18.54 -6.17 8.92
C SER A 521 17.55 -6.84 9.89
N LYS A 522 17.92 -7.99 10.48
CA LYS A 522 17.12 -8.66 11.53
C LYS A 522 17.00 -7.83 12.81
N SER A 523 18.02 -7.04 13.16
CA SER A 523 17.91 -6.10 14.29
C SER A 523 17.05 -4.88 13.97
N ASP A 524 17.00 -4.46 12.70
CA ASP A 524 16.07 -3.43 12.26
C ASP A 524 14.62 -3.96 12.25
N VAL A 525 14.38 -5.25 11.98
CA VAL A 525 13.06 -5.88 12.12
C VAL A 525 12.55 -5.76 13.57
N TRP A 526 13.41 -5.97 14.56
CA TRP A 526 13.03 -5.74 15.97
C TRP A 526 12.63 -4.28 16.21
N SER A 527 13.44 -3.35 15.70
CA SER A 527 13.20 -1.91 15.81
C SER A 527 11.88 -1.50 15.14
N PHE A 528 11.54 -2.14 14.01
CA PHE A 528 10.27 -1.99 13.31
C PHE A 528 9.08 -2.42 14.18
N GLY A 529 9.19 -3.53 14.92
CA GLY A 529 8.17 -3.94 15.89
C GLY A 529 7.91 -2.88 16.97
N VAL A 530 8.98 -2.23 17.47
CA VAL A 530 8.86 -1.11 18.42
C VAL A 530 8.22 0.12 17.77
N LEU A 531 8.60 0.45 16.53
CA LEU A 531 8.02 1.54 15.74
C LEU A 531 6.51 1.31 15.49
N MET A 532 6.11 0.09 15.14
CA MET A 532 4.69 -0.27 15.00
C MET A 532 3.95 -0.03 16.33
N TRP A 533 4.52 -0.44 17.46
CA TRP A 533 3.92 -0.17 18.77
C TRP A 533 3.76 1.32 19.03
N GLU A 534 4.77 2.15 18.69
CA GLU A 534 4.66 3.61 18.77
C GLU A 534 3.53 4.14 17.90
N ALA A 535 3.41 3.67 16.65
CA ALA A 535 2.41 4.12 15.70
C ALA A 535 0.98 3.80 16.19
N PHE A 536 0.70 2.54 16.55
CA PHE A 536 -0.62 2.14 17.07
C PHE A 536 -0.91 2.67 18.47
N SER A 537 0.11 3.08 19.23
CA SER A 537 -0.07 3.82 20.49
C SER A 537 -0.19 5.34 20.28
N TYR A 538 -0.28 5.79 19.02
CA TYR A 538 -0.35 7.20 18.61
C TYR A 538 0.79 8.05 19.20
N GLY A 539 2.02 7.57 18.99
CA GLY A 539 3.27 8.23 19.35
C GLY A 539 3.63 8.16 20.84
N GLN A 540 3.03 7.27 21.63
CA GLN A 540 3.48 7.07 23.02
C GLN A 540 4.94 6.57 23.08
N LYS A 541 5.63 6.90 24.18
CA LYS A 541 7.01 6.44 24.41
C LYS A 541 7.01 4.94 24.77
N PRO A 542 7.81 4.10 24.10
CA PRO A 542 7.90 2.68 24.41
C PRO A 542 8.53 2.46 25.79
N TYR A 543 8.14 1.38 26.46
CA TYR A 543 8.61 1.00 27.81
C TYR A 543 8.56 2.19 28.80
N ARG A 544 7.41 2.85 28.89
CA ARG A 544 7.24 4.08 29.68
C ARG A 544 7.69 3.87 31.13
N GLY A 545 8.55 4.76 31.63
CA GLY A 545 9.07 4.69 33.00
C GLY A 545 10.30 3.80 33.20
N MET A 546 10.62 2.91 32.25
CA MET A 546 11.74 1.98 32.37
C MET A 546 13.06 2.57 31.84
N LYS A 547 14.17 2.25 32.51
CA LYS A 547 15.56 2.46 32.08
C LYS A 547 16.02 1.33 31.15
N GLY A 548 17.12 1.54 30.43
CA GLY A 548 17.65 0.55 29.47
C GLY A 548 17.93 -0.83 30.11
N SER A 549 18.52 -0.86 31.30
CA SER A 549 18.80 -2.11 32.03
C SER A 549 17.53 -2.87 32.44
N GLU A 550 16.47 -2.15 32.79
CA GLU A 550 15.17 -2.74 33.15
C GLU A 550 14.49 -3.33 31.90
N VAL A 551 14.63 -2.66 30.75
CA VAL A 551 14.15 -3.20 29.47
C VAL A 551 14.90 -4.47 29.10
N SER A 552 16.23 -4.48 29.19
CA SER A 552 17.02 -5.70 28.94
C SER A 552 16.57 -6.88 29.81
N ALA A 553 16.44 -6.66 31.13
CA ALA A 553 16.01 -7.70 32.06
C ALA A 553 14.58 -8.20 31.80
N MET A 554 13.67 -7.32 31.37
CA MET A 554 12.32 -7.69 30.95
C MET A 554 12.34 -8.58 29.70
N LEU A 555 13.13 -8.20 28.69
CA LEU A 555 13.22 -8.92 27.42
C LEU A 555 13.83 -10.33 27.59
N GLU A 556 14.83 -10.47 28.46
CA GLU A 556 15.45 -11.76 28.83
C GLU A 556 14.47 -12.74 29.49
N LYS A 557 13.48 -12.23 30.23
CA LYS A 557 12.39 -13.05 30.82
C LYS A 557 11.35 -13.50 29.78
N GLY A 558 11.48 -13.07 28.52
CA GLY A 558 10.48 -13.33 27.48
C GLY A 558 9.29 -12.38 27.51
N GLU A 559 9.27 -11.39 28.42
CA GLU A 559 8.20 -10.39 28.49
C GLU A 559 8.32 -9.39 27.33
N ARG A 560 7.18 -8.84 26.89
CA ARG A 560 7.08 -7.85 25.80
C ARG A 560 6.10 -6.73 26.15
N MET A 561 6.12 -5.64 25.39
CA MET A 561 5.12 -4.58 25.55
C MET A 561 3.72 -5.12 25.26
N GLY A 562 2.71 -4.67 26.00
CA GLY A 562 1.32 -5.04 25.79
C GLY A 562 0.73 -4.45 24.49
N CYS A 563 -0.36 -5.06 24.01
CA CYS A 563 -1.09 -4.60 22.84
C CYS A 563 -1.64 -3.18 23.04
N PRO A 564 -1.37 -2.21 22.14
CA PRO A 564 -1.94 -0.87 22.24
C PRO A 564 -3.48 -0.90 22.15
N PRO A 565 -4.19 0.03 22.83
CA PRO A 565 -5.64 0.13 22.72
C PRO A 565 -6.10 0.37 21.28
N GLY A 566 -7.04 -0.44 20.80
CA GLY A 566 -7.56 -0.35 19.43
C GLY A 566 -6.61 -0.88 18.34
N CYS A 567 -5.44 -1.42 18.71
CA CYS A 567 -4.55 -2.09 17.77
C CYS A 567 -5.19 -3.41 17.29
N PRO A 568 -5.27 -3.66 15.97
CA PRO A 568 -5.74 -4.95 15.49
C PRO A 568 -4.82 -6.09 15.93
N ARG A 569 -5.43 -7.24 16.23
CA ARG A 569 -4.72 -8.41 16.76
C ARG A 569 -3.59 -8.84 15.85
N GLU A 570 -3.83 -8.91 14.55
CA GLU A 570 -2.87 -9.31 13.53
C GLU A 570 -1.64 -8.37 13.47
N MET A 571 -1.84 -7.08 13.77
CA MET A 571 -0.74 -6.12 13.87
C MET A 571 0.09 -6.34 15.13
N TYR A 572 -0.55 -6.65 16.26
CA TYR A 572 0.18 -7.00 17.48
C TYR A 572 0.92 -8.35 17.34
N GLU A 573 0.31 -9.35 16.70
CA GLU A 573 0.99 -10.61 16.38
C GLU A 573 2.23 -10.37 15.50
N LEU A 574 2.14 -9.48 14.52
CA LEU A 574 3.31 -9.06 13.73
C LEU A 574 4.38 -8.35 14.57
N MET A 575 3.99 -7.48 15.51
CA MET A 575 4.94 -6.87 16.47
C MET A 575 5.65 -7.95 17.29
N THR A 576 4.91 -8.92 17.83
CA THR A 576 5.50 -10.02 18.62
C THR A 576 6.43 -10.89 17.80
N LEU A 577 6.11 -11.14 16.53
CA LEU A 577 6.99 -11.85 15.60
C LEU A 577 8.28 -11.07 15.36
N CYS A 578 8.20 -9.74 15.20
CA CYS A 578 9.38 -8.88 15.11
C CYS A 578 10.25 -8.94 16.39
N TRP A 579 9.63 -9.15 17.56
CA TRP A 579 10.31 -9.30 18.85
C TRP A 579 10.70 -10.74 19.20
N THR A 580 10.86 -11.61 18.19
CA THR A 580 11.47 -12.93 18.36
C THR A 580 12.90 -12.76 18.85
N TYR A 581 13.21 -13.37 20.01
CA TYR A 581 14.50 -13.18 20.67
C TYR A 581 15.65 -13.74 19.84
N ASP A 582 15.50 -14.98 19.38
CA ASP A 582 16.47 -15.65 18.52
C ASP A 582 16.48 -15.06 17.10
N VAL A 583 17.66 -14.66 16.63
CA VAL A 583 17.87 -13.92 15.37
C VAL A 583 17.53 -14.77 14.15
N GLU A 584 17.82 -16.07 14.21
CA GLU A 584 17.60 -16.99 13.09
C GLU A 584 16.10 -17.21 12.87
N ASN A 585 15.33 -17.28 13.96
CA ASN A 585 13.87 -17.45 13.93
C ASN A 585 13.12 -16.13 13.67
N ARG A 586 13.77 -14.97 13.84
CA ARG A 586 13.18 -13.67 13.53
C ARG A 586 13.06 -13.50 12.01
N PRO A 587 11.91 -13.05 11.46
CA PRO A 587 11.76 -12.87 10.02
C PRO A 587 12.66 -11.76 9.48
N GLY A 588 12.91 -11.77 8.16
CA GLY A 588 13.44 -10.61 7.41
C GLY A 588 12.33 -9.70 6.91
N PHE A 589 12.68 -8.55 6.34
CA PHE A 589 11.70 -7.57 5.85
C PHE A 589 10.89 -8.06 4.65
N VAL A 590 11.42 -8.98 3.84
CA VAL A 590 10.63 -9.63 2.77
C VAL A 590 9.35 -10.27 3.33
N ALA A 591 9.45 -11.02 4.43
CA ALA A 591 8.32 -11.69 5.07
C ALA A 591 7.42 -10.70 5.83
N VAL A 592 8.02 -9.71 6.51
CA VAL A 592 7.30 -8.66 7.23
C VAL A 592 6.45 -7.81 6.29
N GLU A 593 7.02 -7.32 5.18
CA GLU A 593 6.32 -6.52 4.18
C GLU A 593 5.16 -7.31 3.57
N LEU A 594 5.39 -8.57 3.20
CA LEU A 594 4.35 -9.42 2.62
C LEU A 594 3.18 -9.64 3.59
N ARG A 595 3.48 -9.99 4.85
CA ARG A 595 2.44 -10.22 5.87
C ARG A 595 1.64 -8.95 6.15
N LEU A 596 2.32 -7.80 6.25
CA LEU A 596 1.68 -6.50 6.49
C LEU A 596 0.84 -6.08 5.28
N ARG A 597 1.36 -6.25 4.05
CA ARG A 597 0.62 -6.02 2.80
C ARG A 597 -0.64 -6.85 2.69
N ASN A 598 -0.54 -8.15 3.01
CA ASN A 598 -1.68 -9.07 2.95
C ASN A 598 -2.80 -8.62 3.88
N TYR A 599 -2.44 -8.21 5.11
CA TYR A 599 -3.41 -7.67 6.05
C TYR A 599 -3.99 -6.33 5.59
N TYR A 600 -3.14 -5.40 5.16
CA TYR A 600 -3.52 -4.09 4.66
C TYR A 600 -4.56 -4.17 3.53
N TYR A 601 -4.30 -5.00 2.50
CA TYR A 601 -5.22 -5.21 1.38
C TYR A 601 -6.53 -5.90 1.77
N ASP A 602 -6.53 -6.64 2.88
CA ASP A 602 -7.73 -7.34 3.35
C ASP A 602 -8.69 -6.41 4.10
N VAL A 603 -8.14 -5.41 4.80
CA VAL A 603 -8.91 -4.51 5.68
C VAL A 603 -9.16 -3.12 5.10
N VAL A 604 -8.41 -2.70 4.08
CA VAL A 604 -8.56 -1.41 3.41
C VAL A 604 -9.17 -1.59 2.02
N ASN A 605 -10.29 -0.90 1.77
CA ASN A 605 -11.03 -0.88 0.50
C ASN A 605 -11.38 0.56 0.11
#